data_AF-A0A518AF60-F1
#
_entry.id   AF-A0A518AF60-F1
#
_cell.length_a   1.000
_cell.length_b   1.000
_cell.length_c   1.000
_cell.angle_alpha   90.00
_cell.angle_beta   90.00
_cell.angle_gamma   90.00
#
_symmetry.space_group_name_H-M   'P 1'
#
loop_
_entity.id
_entity.type
_entity.pdbx_description
1 polymer ?
#
loop_
_entity_poly.entity_id
_entity_poly.type
_entity_poly.pdbx_seq_one_letter_code
_entity_poly.pdbx_strand_id
1 'polypeptide(L)'
;MNFNPKPTAKTSGNQLLSALRELHPGIRIGWKLRLLLVGWSLFLIGGFCVAIRIQPDPRGFGSHQQLGFSPCVIRNQLSIPCPSCGMTTSFSHFVRGQLRQSAQANTSGLVLALVCLAMIPWSWISVYHRRLWLVSNPEICLLWLVCGLVSITVMEWALRLTF
;
A
#
# COMPACT_ATOMS: atom_id res chain seq x y z
N MET A 1 47.94 -18.83 33.07
CA MET A 1 46.60 -19.35 32.74
C MET A 1 45.82 -18.22 32.07
N ASN A 2 45.82 -18.17 30.73
CA ASN A 2 45.10 -17.13 30.00
C ASN A 2 43.64 -17.55 29.83
N PHE A 3 42.75 -16.87 30.56
CA PHE A 3 41.31 -17.04 30.48
C PHE A 3 40.83 -16.38 29.19
N ASN A 4 40.51 -17.18 28.17
CA ASN A 4 39.87 -16.69 26.95
C ASN A 4 38.35 -16.76 27.15
N PRO A 5 37.63 -15.64 27.32
CA PRO A 5 36.19 -15.69 27.52
C PRO A 5 35.51 -16.07 26.20
N LYS A 6 34.69 -17.13 26.21
CA LYS A 6 33.83 -17.49 25.09
C LYS A 6 32.93 -16.30 24.69
N PRO A 7 32.79 -15.99 23.39
CA PRO A 7 31.95 -14.89 22.94
C PRO A 7 30.49 -15.19 23.28
N THR A 8 29.93 -14.39 24.19
CA THR A 8 28.53 -14.46 24.59
C THR A 8 27.63 -14.05 23.42
N ALA A 9 26.57 -14.81 23.16
CA ALA A 9 25.60 -14.63 22.06
C ALA A 9 25.03 -13.19 21.89
N LYS A 10 25.11 -12.36 22.93
CA LYS A 10 24.73 -10.94 22.93
C LYS A 10 25.57 -10.06 21.98
N THR A 11 26.82 -10.45 21.72
CA THR A 11 27.74 -9.73 20.82
C THR A 11 27.36 -9.90 19.36
N SER A 12 26.88 -11.09 18.97
CA SER A 12 26.48 -11.38 17.59
C SER A 12 25.22 -10.60 17.17
N GLY A 13 24.22 -10.47 18.05
CA GLY A 13 23.00 -9.70 17.77
C GLY A 13 23.27 -8.19 17.58
N ASN A 14 24.11 -7.61 18.44
CA ASN A 14 24.49 -6.20 18.31
C ASN A 14 25.34 -5.93 17.07
N GLN A 15 26.23 -6.86 16.71
CA GLN A 15 27.04 -6.75 15.49
C GLN A 15 26.23 -6.91 14.22
N LEU A 16 25.22 -7.79 14.23
CA LEU A 16 24.31 -7.97 13.10
C LEU A 16 23.40 -6.74 12.93
N LEU A 17 22.91 -6.15 14.02
CA LEU A 17 22.17 -4.88 13.99
C LEU A 17 23.03 -3.69 13.53
N SER A 18 24.30 -3.62 13.93
CA SER A 18 25.21 -2.60 13.43
C SER A 18 25.56 -2.82 11.96
N ALA A 19 25.78 -4.07 11.53
CA ALA A 19 26.06 -4.40 10.13
C ALA A 19 24.85 -4.09 9.22
N LEU A 20 23.62 -4.39 9.65
CA LEU A 20 22.40 -4.01 8.93
C LEU A 20 22.20 -2.49 8.87
N ARG A 21 22.66 -1.74 9.89
CA ARG A 21 22.62 -0.27 9.91
C ARG A 21 23.66 0.36 8.98
N GLU A 22 24.84 -0.25 8.84
CA GLU A 22 25.89 0.17 7.91
C GLU A 22 25.52 -0.16 6.46
N LEU A 23 24.86 -1.30 6.20
CA LEU A 23 24.47 -1.70 4.84
C LEU A 23 23.37 -0.81 4.21
N HIS A 24 22.59 -0.12 5.04
CA HIS A 24 21.48 0.72 4.59
C HIS A 24 21.61 2.13 5.19
N PRO A 25 22.55 2.97 4.70
CA PRO A 25 22.70 4.34 5.13
C PRO A 25 21.48 5.14 4.66
N GLY A 26 20.39 5.05 5.42
CA GLY A 26 19.13 5.72 5.11
C GLY A 26 19.37 7.22 4.93
N ILE A 27 18.84 7.78 3.84
CA ILE A 27 19.03 9.18 3.47
C ILE A 27 18.48 10.05 4.62
N ARG A 28 19.29 10.99 5.11
CA ARG A 28 18.86 11.92 6.15
C ARG A 28 17.73 12.80 5.60
N ILE A 29 16.60 12.81 6.29
CA ILE A 29 15.41 13.52 5.83
C ILE A 29 15.43 14.96 6.34
N GLY A 30 15.45 15.92 5.41
CA GLY A 30 15.24 17.35 5.68
C GLY A 30 13.79 17.68 6.06
N TRP A 31 13.56 18.85 6.64
CA TRP A 31 12.23 19.23 7.16
C TRP A 31 11.13 19.25 6.07
N LYS A 32 11.45 19.66 4.84
CA LYS A 32 10.51 19.64 3.70
C LYS A 32 9.98 18.24 3.42
N LEU A 33 10.87 17.26 3.37
CA LEU A 33 10.52 15.88 3.08
C LEU A 33 9.72 15.24 4.23
N ARG A 34 9.94 15.66 5.48
CA ARG A 34 9.08 15.25 6.59
C ARG A 34 7.66 15.78 6.44
N LEU A 35 7.50 17.06 6.08
CA LEU A 35 6.18 17.63 5.82
C LEU A 35 5.48 16.90 4.66
N LEU A 36 6.21 16.56 3.61
CA LEU A 36 5.67 15.76 2.50
C LEU A 36 5.22 14.36 2.97
N LEU A 37 6.02 13.65 3.77
CA LEU A 37 5.65 12.34 4.31
C LEU A 37 4.44 12.39 5.24
N VAL A 38 4.36 13.42 6.10
CA VAL A 38 3.20 13.64 6.97
C VAL A 38 1.96 13.95 6.13
N GLY A 39 2.06 14.88 5.17
CA GLY A 39 0.96 15.20 4.25
C GLY A 39 0.48 13.99 3.46
N TRP A 40 1.41 13.17 2.95
CA TRP A 40 1.11 11.91 2.28
C TRP A 40 0.39 10.93 3.20
N SER A 41 0.88 10.73 4.42
CA SER A 41 0.23 9.85 5.38
C SER A 41 -1.19 10.32 5.73
N LEU A 42 -1.39 11.63 5.92
CA LEU A 42 -2.70 12.22 6.20
C LEU A 42 -3.66 12.04 5.02
N PHE A 43 -3.17 12.19 3.79
CA PHE A 43 -3.95 11.93 2.58
C PHE A 43 -4.43 10.47 2.52
N LEU A 44 -3.54 9.50 2.78
CA LEU A 44 -3.89 8.08 2.82
C LEU A 44 -4.91 7.77 3.91
N ILE A 45 -4.73 8.31 5.11
CA ILE A 45 -5.69 8.18 6.22
C ILE A 45 -7.05 8.76 5.81
N GLY A 46 -7.07 9.93 5.17
CA GLY A 46 -8.28 10.54 4.61
C GLY A 46 -9.00 9.60 3.65
N GLY A 47 -8.29 8.95 2.74
CA GLY A 47 -8.86 7.95 1.84
C GLY A 47 -9.51 6.77 2.56
N PHE A 48 -8.85 6.22 3.59
CA PHE A 48 -9.44 5.17 4.43
C PHE A 48 -10.65 5.65 5.22
N CYS A 49 -10.63 6.88 5.75
CA CYS A 49 -11.79 7.48 6.41
C CYS A 49 -13.00 7.57 5.47
N VAL A 50 -12.77 7.94 4.20
CA VAL A 50 -13.84 7.92 3.18
C VAL A 50 -14.34 6.48 2.95
N ALA A 51 -13.45 5.50 2.82
CA ALA A 51 -13.84 4.10 2.63
C ALA A 51 -14.68 3.52 3.80
N ILE A 52 -14.44 4.00 5.02
CA ILE A 52 -15.25 3.63 6.20
C ILE A 52 -16.69 4.18 6.06
N ARG A 53 -16.85 5.38 5.50
CA ARG A 53 -18.16 6.03 5.32
C ARG A 53 -18.98 5.41 4.19
N ILE A 54 -18.32 4.90 3.17
CA ILE A 54 -19.00 4.29 2.01
C ILE A 54 -19.52 2.90 2.38
N GLN A 55 -20.77 2.61 2.04
CA GLN A 55 -21.34 1.28 2.20
C GLN A 55 -20.98 0.43 0.97
N PRO A 56 -20.29 -0.70 1.14
CA PRO A 56 -19.93 -1.56 0.01
C PRO A 56 -21.19 -2.10 -0.66
N ASP A 57 -21.25 -2.00 -1.98
CA ASP A 57 -22.37 -2.53 -2.77
C ASP A 57 -22.18 -4.05 -2.94
N PRO A 58 -23.19 -4.89 -2.67
CA PRO A 58 -23.10 -6.35 -2.78
C PRO A 58 -22.78 -6.83 -4.21
N ARG A 59 -23.01 -6.00 -5.24
CA ARG A 59 -22.60 -6.29 -6.62
C ARG A 59 -21.08 -6.26 -6.81
N GLY A 60 -20.33 -5.72 -5.84
CA GLY A 60 -18.87 -5.59 -5.90
C GLY A 60 -18.38 -4.37 -6.69
N PHE A 61 -19.28 -3.48 -7.12
CA PHE A 61 -18.94 -2.26 -7.87
C PHE A 61 -19.99 -1.16 -7.68
N GLY A 62 -19.66 0.07 -8.11
CA GLY A 62 -20.60 1.19 -8.12
C GLY A 62 -20.65 2.00 -6.83
N SER A 63 -19.93 1.61 -5.77
CA SER A 63 -19.88 2.37 -4.51
C SER A 63 -19.31 3.78 -4.68
N HIS A 64 -18.59 4.06 -5.78
CA HIS A 64 -18.13 5.42 -6.11
C HIS A 64 -19.30 6.37 -6.41
N GLN A 65 -20.48 5.88 -6.78
CA GLN A 65 -21.68 6.70 -7.00
C GLN A 65 -22.18 7.35 -5.69
N GLN A 66 -21.89 6.75 -4.53
CA GLN A 66 -22.20 7.33 -3.22
C GLN A 66 -21.36 8.58 -2.93
N LEU A 67 -20.26 8.78 -3.67
CA LEU A 67 -19.45 10.00 -3.62
C LEU A 67 -19.95 11.09 -4.59
N GLY A 68 -21.07 10.87 -5.29
CA GLY A 68 -21.62 11.79 -6.28
C GLY A 68 -21.01 11.65 -7.67
N PHE A 69 -20.19 10.61 -7.92
CA PHE A 69 -19.63 10.34 -9.24
C PHE A 69 -20.65 9.65 -10.15
N SER A 70 -20.50 9.86 -11.46
CA SER A 70 -21.36 9.24 -12.46
C SER A 70 -21.18 7.72 -12.53
N PRO A 71 -22.21 6.97 -12.99
CA PRO A 71 -22.08 5.55 -13.29
C PRO A 71 -20.91 5.28 -14.26
N CYS A 72 -20.24 4.13 -14.09
CA CYS A 72 -19.13 3.74 -14.94
C CYS A 72 -19.62 3.52 -16.39
N VAL A 73 -19.27 4.45 -17.30
CA VAL A 73 -19.68 4.40 -18.71
C VAL A 73 -19.18 3.14 -19.41
N ILE A 74 -17.95 2.70 -19.09
CA ILE A 74 -17.36 1.49 -19.70
C ILE A 74 -18.24 0.26 -19.42
N ARG A 75 -18.67 0.08 -18.17
CA ARG A 75 -19.52 -1.05 -17.81
C ARG A 75 -20.95 -0.89 -18.30
N ASN A 76 -21.46 0.35 -18.33
CA ASN A 76 -22.86 0.62 -18.67
C ASN A 76 -23.14 0.67 -20.18
N GLN A 77 -22.17 1.11 -20.98
CA GLN A 77 -22.33 1.29 -22.43
C GLN A 77 -21.53 0.30 -23.27
N LEU A 78 -20.32 -0.10 -22.84
CA LEU A 78 -19.51 -1.05 -23.62
C LEU A 78 -19.76 -2.51 -23.21
N SER A 79 -20.59 -2.77 -22.21
CA SER A 79 -20.95 -4.12 -21.72
C SER A 79 -19.76 -5.01 -21.32
N ILE A 80 -18.56 -4.43 -21.21
CA ILE A 80 -17.33 -5.11 -20.81
C ILE A 80 -17.05 -4.89 -19.32
N PRO A 81 -16.43 -5.88 -18.64
CA PRO A 81 -15.95 -5.68 -17.27
C PRO A 81 -14.91 -4.57 -17.25
N CYS A 82 -15.15 -3.50 -16.48
CA CYS A 82 -14.20 -2.41 -16.33
C CYS A 82 -13.12 -2.79 -15.29
N PRO A 83 -11.83 -2.67 -15.61
CA PRO A 83 -10.73 -3.15 -14.75
C PRO A 83 -10.60 -2.36 -13.44
N SER A 84 -10.93 -1.07 -13.46
CA SER A 84 -10.86 -0.18 -12.29
C SER A 84 -12.17 -0.12 -11.51
N CYS A 85 -13.25 -0.68 -12.04
CA CYS A 85 -14.55 -0.65 -11.37
C CYS A 85 -14.53 -1.58 -10.16
N GLY A 86 -15.12 -1.12 -9.04
CA GLY A 86 -15.11 -1.85 -7.77
C GLY A 86 -13.93 -1.56 -6.85
N MET A 87 -12.99 -0.68 -7.23
CA MET A 87 -11.88 -0.30 -6.35
C MET A 87 -12.36 0.34 -5.04
N THR A 88 -13.29 1.30 -5.09
CA THR A 88 -13.88 1.91 -3.89
C THR A 88 -14.66 0.90 -3.05
N THR A 89 -15.34 -0.05 -3.69
CA THR A 89 -16.06 -1.15 -3.02
C THR A 89 -15.07 -2.08 -2.33
N SER A 90 -13.96 -2.40 -2.99
CA SER A 90 -12.86 -3.20 -2.43
C SER A 90 -12.24 -2.53 -1.21
N PHE A 91 -11.94 -1.23 -1.27
CA PHE A 91 -11.48 -0.45 -0.10
C PHE A 91 -12.49 -0.47 1.04
N SER A 92 -13.78 -0.35 0.73
CA SER A 92 -14.86 -0.36 1.74
C SER A 92 -14.97 -1.72 2.43
N HIS A 93 -14.79 -2.83 1.70
CA HIS A 93 -14.69 -4.17 2.30
C HIS A 93 -13.39 -4.34 3.09
N PHE A 94 -12.26 -3.84 2.59
CA PHE A 94 -10.97 -3.95 3.24
C PHE A 94 -10.97 -3.32 4.65
N VAL A 95 -11.47 -2.09 4.79
CA VAL A 95 -11.56 -1.41 6.11
C VAL A 95 -12.51 -2.09 7.09
N ARG A 96 -13.38 -2.99 6.60
CA ARG A 96 -14.30 -3.81 7.40
C ARG A 96 -13.75 -5.21 7.69
N GLY A 97 -12.51 -5.50 7.33
CA GLY A 97 -11.89 -6.83 7.48
C GLY A 97 -12.42 -7.88 6.51
N GLN A 98 -13.19 -7.47 5.51
CA GLN A 98 -13.87 -8.35 4.55
C GLN A 98 -12.96 -8.66 3.35
N LEU A 99 -11.81 -9.29 3.60
CA LEU A 99 -10.74 -9.48 2.60
C LEU A 99 -11.20 -10.27 1.37
N ARG A 100 -12.03 -11.31 1.57
CA ARG A 100 -12.57 -12.11 0.47
C ARG A 100 -13.49 -11.29 -0.44
N GLN A 101 -14.42 -10.53 0.15
CA GLN A 101 -15.31 -9.65 -0.63
C GLN A 101 -14.54 -8.50 -1.29
N SER A 102 -13.47 -8.01 -0.64
CA SER A 102 -12.57 -7.01 -1.21
C SER A 102 -11.86 -7.53 -2.46
N ALA A 103 -11.28 -8.73 -2.41
CA ALA A 103 -10.67 -9.37 -3.58
C ALA A 103 -11.69 -9.63 -4.71
N GLN A 104 -12.89 -10.10 -4.38
CA GLN A 104 -13.95 -10.35 -5.36
C GLN A 104 -14.41 -9.05 -6.06
N ALA A 105 -14.55 -7.96 -5.30
CA ALA A 105 -14.89 -6.66 -5.84
C ALA A 105 -13.80 -6.17 -6.81
N ASN A 106 -12.55 -6.13 -6.35
CA ASN A 106 -11.40 -5.77 -7.18
C ASN A 106 -10.10 -6.23 -6.51
N THR A 107 -9.35 -7.14 -7.14
CA THR A 107 -8.10 -7.69 -6.56
C THR A 107 -7.01 -6.63 -6.54
N SER A 108 -6.86 -5.85 -7.62
CA SER A 108 -5.93 -4.71 -7.65
C SER A 108 -6.22 -3.68 -6.55
N GLY A 109 -7.51 -3.45 -6.26
CA GLY A 109 -7.96 -2.57 -5.17
C GLY A 109 -7.56 -3.09 -3.78
N LEU A 110 -7.63 -4.40 -3.55
CA LEU A 110 -7.17 -5.01 -2.29
C LEU A 110 -5.65 -4.85 -2.11
N VAL A 111 -4.87 -5.15 -3.16
CA VAL A 111 -3.41 -4.99 -3.13
C VAL A 111 -3.04 -3.53 -2.87
N LEU A 112 -3.69 -2.60 -3.55
CA LEU A 112 -3.49 -1.17 -3.33
C LEU A 112 -3.82 -0.76 -1.89
N ALA A 113 -4.94 -1.24 -1.33
CA ALA A 113 -5.32 -0.94 0.05
C ALA A 113 -4.27 -1.46 1.06
N LEU A 114 -3.73 -2.67 0.85
CA LEU A 114 -2.64 -3.21 1.68
C LEU A 114 -1.38 -2.35 1.60
N VAL A 115 -1.00 -1.93 0.40
CA VAL A 115 0.16 -1.06 0.19
C VAL A 115 -0.04 0.29 0.87
N CYS A 116 -1.20 0.94 0.67
CA CYS A 116 -1.54 2.19 1.35
C CYS A 116 -1.51 2.03 2.88
N LEU A 117 -2.02 0.92 3.41
CA LEU A 117 -1.99 0.63 4.84
C LEU A 117 -0.55 0.49 5.35
N ALA A 118 0.34 -0.17 4.61
CA ALA A 118 1.75 -0.33 4.97
C ALA A 118 2.57 0.98 4.85
N MET A 119 2.21 1.84 3.89
CA MET A 119 2.88 3.14 3.69
C MET A 119 2.65 4.11 4.85
N ILE A 120 1.52 4.02 5.55
CA ILE A 120 1.23 4.88 6.71
C ILE A 120 2.28 4.70 7.82
N PRO A 121 2.43 3.52 8.47
CA PRO A 121 3.41 3.33 9.53
C PRO A 121 4.84 3.53 9.03
N TRP A 122 5.15 3.14 7.79
CA TRP A 122 6.46 3.40 7.19
C TRP A 122 6.79 4.90 7.12
N SER A 123 5.81 5.74 6.76
CA SER A 123 5.97 7.20 6.71
C SER A 123 6.24 7.77 8.12
N TRP A 124 5.50 7.32 9.13
CA TRP A 124 5.67 7.76 10.52
C TRP A 124 7.01 7.31 11.12
N ILE A 125 7.43 6.06 10.88
CA ILE A 125 8.73 5.52 11.30
C ILE A 125 9.86 6.33 10.67
N SER A 126 9.75 6.64 9.37
CA SER A 126 10.75 7.45 8.64
C SER A 126 10.87 8.87 9.21
N VAL A 127 9.73 9.49 9.57
CA VAL A 127 9.70 10.81 10.23
C VAL A 127 10.33 10.74 11.63
N TYR A 128 10.00 9.74 12.43
CA TYR A 128 10.51 9.56 13.81
C TYR A 128 12.03 9.35 13.83
N HIS A 129 12.56 8.46 12.97
CA HIS A 129 13.99 8.18 12.90
C HIS A 129 14.79 9.21 12.09
N ARG A 130 14.12 10.19 11.47
CA ARG A 130 14.71 11.24 10.62
C ARG A 130 15.56 10.67 9.46
N ARG A 131 15.27 9.43 9.05
CA ARG A 131 15.99 8.68 8.00
C ARG A 131 14.97 7.93 7.16
N LEU A 132 15.15 7.94 5.84
CA LEU A 132 14.39 7.07 4.96
C LEU A 132 14.90 5.65 5.15
N TRP A 133 14.09 4.83 5.80
CA TRP A 133 14.42 3.43 6.03
C TRP A 133 13.91 2.62 4.83
N LEU A 134 14.73 1.68 4.34
CA LEU A 134 14.38 0.71 3.27
C LEU A 134 14.27 1.23 1.83
N VAL A 135 14.20 2.55 1.61
CA VAL A 135 14.00 3.12 0.26
C VAL A 135 15.17 4.03 -0.11
N SER A 136 16.11 3.49 -0.89
CA SER A 136 17.23 4.25 -1.44
C SER A 136 16.81 5.11 -2.64
N ASN A 137 15.86 4.64 -3.45
CA ASN A 137 15.33 5.33 -4.64
C ASN A 137 13.79 5.28 -4.63
N PRO A 138 13.10 6.30 -4.09
CA PRO A 138 11.64 6.29 -3.97
C PRO A 138 10.94 6.25 -5.34
N GLU A 139 11.54 6.86 -6.34
CA GLU A 139 11.05 6.91 -7.72
C GLU A 139 11.02 5.51 -8.35
N ILE A 140 12.11 4.76 -8.22
CA ILE A 140 12.22 3.39 -8.74
C ILE A 140 11.27 2.45 -7.98
N CYS A 141 11.18 2.60 -6.66
CA CYS A 141 10.27 1.79 -5.85
C CYS A 141 8.80 2.05 -6.21
N LEU A 142 8.42 3.32 -6.40
CA LEU A 142 7.10 3.72 -6.86
C LEU A 142 6.82 3.19 -8.27
N LEU A 143 7.80 3.27 -9.18
CA LEU A 143 7.67 2.78 -10.55
C LEU A 143 7.41 1.27 -10.56
N TRP A 144 8.20 0.48 -9.82
CA TRP A 144 7.97 -0.97 -9.70
C TRP A 144 6.62 -1.31 -9.09
N LEU A 145 6.20 -0.56 -8.07
CA LEU A 145 4.88 -0.72 -7.46
C LEU A 145 3.76 -0.44 -8.46
N VAL A 146 3.84 0.67 -9.20
CA VAL A 146 2.85 1.04 -10.22
C VAL A 146 2.83 0.02 -11.34
N CYS A 147 3.99 -0.40 -11.87
CA CYS A 147 4.08 -1.45 -12.87
C CYS A 147 3.45 -2.76 -12.38
N GLY A 148 3.74 -3.17 -11.15
CA GLY A 148 3.14 -4.36 -10.54
C GLY A 148 1.60 -4.26 -10.42
N LEU A 149 1.09 -3.13 -9.93
CA LEU A 149 -0.35 -2.87 -9.84
C LEU A 149 -1.02 -2.88 -11.22
N VAL A 150 -0.40 -2.26 -12.22
CA VAL A 150 -0.88 -2.25 -13.61
C VAL A 150 -0.90 -3.67 -14.17
N SER A 151 0.18 -4.44 -13.99
CA SER A 151 0.25 -5.84 -14.43
C SER A 151 -0.83 -6.70 -13.79
N ILE A 152 -1.05 -6.57 -12.47
CA ILE A 152 -2.13 -7.28 -11.76
C ILE A 152 -3.49 -6.89 -12.33
N THR A 153 -3.72 -5.59 -12.54
CA THR A 153 -4.99 -5.07 -13.08
C THR A 153 -5.25 -5.59 -14.49
N VAL A 154 -4.23 -5.56 -15.38
CA VAL A 154 -4.33 -6.05 -16.76
C VAL A 154 -4.54 -7.56 -16.79
N MET A 155 -3.85 -8.31 -15.94
CA MET A 155 -3.98 -9.76 -15.88
C MET A 155 -5.35 -10.18 -15.33
N GLU A 156 -5.84 -9.54 -14.27
CA GLU A 156 -7.20 -9.76 -13.75
C GLU A 156 -8.25 -9.40 -14.81
N TRP A 157 -8.04 -8.32 -15.55
CA TRP A 157 -8.94 -7.89 -16.61
C TRP A 157 -8.98 -8.88 -17.78
N ALA A 158 -7.81 -9.35 -18.23
CA ALA A 158 -7.71 -10.35 -19.28
C ALA A 158 -8.46 -11.64 -18.88
N LEU A 159 -8.28 -12.11 -17.64
CA LEU A 159 -9.00 -13.27 -17.12
C LEU A 159 -10.52 -13.04 -17.10
N ARG A 160 -10.99 -11.85 -16.68
CA ARG A 160 -12.42 -11.49 -16.67
C ARG A 160 -13.02 -11.30 -18.07
N LEU A 161 -12.20 -11.14 -19.12
CA LEU A 161 -12.66 -11.08 -20.51
C LEU A 161 -12.78 -12.47 -21.14
N THR A 162 -11.97 -13.43 -20.68
CA THR A 162 -11.94 -14.79 -21.24
C THR A 162 -12.98 -15.74 -20.64
N PHE A 163 -13.55 -15.41 -19.48
CA PHE A 163 -14.54 -16.20 -18.75
C PHE A 163 -15.79 -15.37 -18.45
#